data_AF-A0A943CIG7-F1
#
_entry.id   AF-A0A943CIG7-F1
#
_cell.length_a   1.000
_cell.length_b   1.000
_cell.length_c   1.000
_cell.angle_alpha   90.00
_cell.angle_beta   90.00
_cell.angle_gamma   90.00
#
_symmetry.space_group_name_H-M   'P 1'
#
loop_
_entity.id
_entity.type
_entity.pdbx_description
1 polymer ?
#
loop_
_entity_poly.entity_id
_entity_poly.type
_entity_poly.pdbx_seq_one_letter_code
_entity_poly.pdbx_strand_id
1 'polypeptide(L)'
;MEQKATQEKMIAEYRTWFAIFLKCLSEIKVDAQIKAEYTEEYRHKLTGMLVLMNGMKVITDEEYLTMYKEVEKEFNTEKLYGFRYLMRTEVFYADSK
;
A
#
# COMPACT_ATOMS: atom_id res chain seq x y z
N MET A 1 -21.33 12.01 19.51
CA MET A 1 -20.22 11.29 20.19
C MET A 1 -19.83 10.01 19.44
N GLU A 2 -20.78 9.17 18.99
CA GLU A 2 -20.48 7.89 18.32
C GLU A 2 -19.68 8.01 17.01
N GLN A 3 -19.96 9.03 16.18
CA GLN A 3 -19.31 9.19 14.88
C GLN A 3 -17.80 9.51 15.01
N LYS A 4 -17.45 10.34 16.00
CA LYS A 4 -16.05 10.68 16.32
C LYS A 4 -15.28 9.48 16.88
N ALA A 5 -15.88 8.72 17.79
CA ALA A 5 -15.28 7.50 18.32
C ALA A 5 -15.09 6.41 17.24
N THR A 6 -16.01 6.34 16.27
CA THR A 6 -15.90 5.44 15.11
C THR A 6 -14.77 5.86 14.19
N GLN A 7 -14.64 7.17 13.93
CA GLN A 7 -13.55 7.73 13.14
C GLN A 7 -12.18 7.43 13.76
N GLU A 8 -12.01 7.73 15.04
CA GLU A 8 -10.76 7.48 15.77
C GLU A 8 -10.36 5.99 15.72
N LYS A 9 -11.33 5.08 15.88
CA LYS A 9 -11.08 3.63 15.77
C LYS A 9 -10.63 3.21 14.38
N MET A 10 -11.27 3.70 13.33
CA MET A 10 -10.90 3.33 11.95
C MET A 10 -9.51 3.86 11.57
N ILE A 11 -9.18 5.09 11.99
CA ILE A 11 -7.85 5.66 11.80
C ILE A 11 -6.81 4.86 12.58
N ALA A 12 -7.09 4.49 13.84
CA ALA A 12 -6.19 3.69 14.66
C ALA A 12 -5.95 2.29 14.06
N GLU A 13 -6.99 1.65 13.53
CA GLU A 13 -6.90 0.36 12.85
C GLU A 13 -6.02 0.47 11.60
N TYR A 14 -6.26 1.48 10.76
CA TYR A 14 -5.42 1.76 9.60
C TYR A 14 -3.94 1.92 9.98
N ARG A 15 -3.66 2.74 11.01
CA ARG A 15 -2.28 2.98 11.49
C ARG A 15 -1.63 1.71 12.02
N THR A 16 -2.40 0.84 12.66
CA THR A 16 -1.92 -0.46 13.14
C THR A 16 -1.51 -1.36 11.97
N TRP A 17 -2.37 -1.50 10.96
CA TRP A 17 -2.04 -2.28 9.76
C TRP A 17 -0.85 -1.72 8.98
N PHE A 18 -0.78 -0.39 8.85
CA PHE A 18 0.37 0.28 8.23
C PHE A 18 1.69 -0.11 8.90
N ALA A 19 1.73 -0.04 10.24
CA ALA A 19 2.92 -0.42 11.01
C ALA A 19 3.25 -1.91 10.92
N ILE A 20 2.24 -2.79 10.98
CA ILE A 20 2.41 -4.24 10.84
C ILE A 20 3.02 -4.58 9.48
N PHE A 21 2.45 -4.06 8.38
CA PHE A 21 2.94 -4.36 7.04
C PHE A 21 4.35 -3.84 6.81
N LEU A 22 4.67 -2.64 7.29
CA LEU A 22 6.03 -2.10 7.23
C LEU A 22 7.02 -3.01 7.96
N LYS A 23 6.64 -3.49 9.16
CA LYS A 23 7.45 -4.44 9.93
C LYS A 23 7.63 -5.76 9.17
N CYS A 24 6.57 -6.35 8.61
CA CYS A 24 6.65 -7.58 7.83
C CYS A 24 7.64 -7.44 6.65
N LEU A 25 7.59 -6.33 5.90
CA LEU A 25 8.53 -6.08 4.81
C LEU A 25 9.98 -5.93 5.29
N SER A 26 10.21 -5.38 6.47
CA SER A 26 11.54 -5.26 7.06
C SER A 26 12.14 -6.62 7.48
N GLU A 27 11.28 -7.59 7.81
CA GLU A 27 11.69 -8.92 8.29
C GLU A 27 11.97 -9.91 7.15
N ILE A 28 11.50 -9.62 5.93
CA ILE A 28 11.84 -10.41 4.73
C ILE A 28 13.29 -10.10 4.32
N LYS A 29 14.18 -11.07 4.52
CA LYS A 29 15.64 -10.89 4.34
C LYS A 29 16.22 -11.41 3.04
N VAL A 30 15.53 -12.30 2.31
CA VAL A 30 16.23 -13.22 1.38
C VAL A 30 15.68 -13.21 -0.05
N ASP A 31 14.48 -12.72 -0.28
CA ASP A 31 13.86 -12.77 -1.62
C ASP A 31 13.26 -11.42 -2.01
N ALA A 32 13.90 -10.75 -2.97
CA ALA A 32 13.48 -9.44 -3.48
C ALA A 32 12.18 -9.52 -4.29
N GLN A 33 11.92 -10.63 -4.98
CA GLN A 33 10.68 -10.82 -5.75
C GLN A 33 9.50 -10.98 -4.77
N ILE A 34 9.61 -11.89 -3.80
CA ILE A 34 8.60 -12.08 -2.78
C ILE A 34 8.33 -10.78 -2.02
N LYS A 35 9.39 -10.05 -1.66
CA LYS A 35 9.24 -8.78 -0.95
C LYS A 35 8.57 -7.71 -1.82
N ALA A 36 8.81 -7.68 -3.14
CA ALA A 36 8.12 -6.79 -4.07
C ALA A 36 6.63 -7.16 -4.22
N GLU A 37 6.30 -8.45 -4.36
CA GLU A 37 4.92 -8.94 -4.39
C GLU A 37 4.14 -8.53 -3.13
N TYR A 38 4.73 -8.73 -1.95
CA TYR A 38 4.11 -8.28 -0.69
C TYR A 38 4.01 -6.76 -0.58
N THR A 39 4.99 -6.01 -1.10
CA THR A 39 4.94 -4.54 -1.09
C THR A 39 3.73 -4.04 -1.89
N GLU A 40 3.50 -4.61 -3.07
CA GLU A 40 2.36 -4.30 -3.92
C GLU A 40 1.03 -4.72 -3.27
N GLU A 41 0.96 -5.91 -2.69
CA GLU A 41 -0.22 -6.41 -1.99
C GLU A 41 -0.59 -5.50 -0.79
N TYR A 42 0.38 -5.13 0.04
CA TYR A 42 0.16 -4.27 1.20
C TYR A 42 -0.22 -2.85 0.80
N ARG A 43 0.40 -2.31 -0.25
CA ARG A 43 0.02 -1.03 -0.85
C ARG A 43 -1.44 -1.04 -1.29
N HIS A 44 -1.87 -2.09 -1.98
CA HIS A 44 -3.26 -2.22 -2.44
C HIS A 44 -4.24 -2.31 -1.27
N LYS A 45 -3.93 -3.10 -0.24
CA LYS A 45 -4.75 -3.24 0.97
C LYS A 45 -4.91 -1.91 1.71
N LEU A 46 -3.81 -1.20 1.96
CA LEU A 46 -3.83 0.10 2.65
C LEU A 46 -4.59 1.15 1.83
N THR A 47 -4.39 1.19 0.52
CA THR A 47 -5.12 2.08 -0.39
C THR A 47 -6.62 1.78 -0.36
N GLY A 48 -7.01 0.51 -0.38
CA GLY A 48 -8.42 0.10 -0.27
C GLY A 48 -9.07 0.59 1.02
N MET A 49 -8.37 0.46 2.16
CA MET A 49 -8.84 1.01 3.44
C MET A 49 -9.03 2.53 3.38
N LEU A 50 -8.07 3.26 2.83
CA LEU A 50 -8.16 4.73 2.67
C LEU A 50 -9.35 5.14 1.80
N VAL A 51 -9.59 4.46 0.69
CA VAL A 51 -10.73 4.74 -0.20
C VAL A 51 -12.05 4.51 0.52
N LEU A 52 -12.17 3.43 1.29
CA LEU A 52 -13.36 3.16 2.10
C LEU A 52 -13.56 4.25 3.16
N MET A 53 -12.49 4.62 3.89
CA MET A 53 -12.56 5.67 4.90
C MET A 53 -12.96 7.02 4.31
N ASN A 54 -12.43 7.39 3.15
CA ASN A 54 -12.81 8.63 2.47
C ASN A 54 -14.28 8.58 1.99
N GLY A 55 -14.69 7.48 1.36
CA GLY A 55 -16.07 7.28 0.89
C GLY A 55 -17.11 7.30 2.03
N MET A 56 -16.72 6.82 3.21
CA MET A 56 -17.53 6.88 4.43
C MET A 56 -17.47 8.23 5.15
N LYS A 57 -16.71 9.21 4.63
CA LYS A 57 -16.46 10.53 5.24
C LYS A 57 -15.87 10.41 6.65
N VAL A 58 -15.08 9.37 6.89
CA VAL A 58 -14.32 9.16 8.12
C VAL A 58 -13.07 10.04 8.13
N ILE A 59 -12.50 10.29 6.96
CA ILE A 59 -11.39 11.22 6.76
C ILE A 59 -11.79 12.25 5.71
N THR A 60 -11.12 13.40 5.75
CA THR A 60 -11.23 14.43 4.72
C THR A 60 -10.41 14.05 3.49
N ASP A 61 -10.69 14.68 2.35
CA ASP A 61 -9.90 14.50 1.12
C ASP A 61 -8.43 14.89 1.33
N GLU A 62 -8.13 15.88 2.17
CA GLU A 62 -6.76 16.28 2.51
C GLU A 62 -6.04 15.21 3.36
N GLU A 63 -6.71 14.65 4.36
CA GLU A 63 -6.18 13.54 5.15
C GLU A 63 -5.96 12.30 4.28
N TYR A 64 -6.93 11.98 3.40
CA TYR A 64 -6.79 10.92 2.41
C TYR A 64 -5.55 11.11 1.55
N LEU A 65 -5.37 12.27 0.93
CA LEU A 65 -4.22 12.56 0.08
C LEU A 65 -2.90 12.48 0.85
N THR A 66 -2.88 12.95 2.09
CA THR A 66 -1.69 12.91 2.95
C THR A 66 -1.31 11.47 3.29
N MET A 67 -2.28 10.67 3.72
CA MET A 67 -2.07 9.27 4.08
C MET A 67 -1.74 8.42 2.85
N TYR A 68 -2.35 8.71 1.70
CA TYR A 68 -2.07 8.05 0.44
C TYR A 68 -0.61 8.26 0.01
N LYS A 69 -0.12 9.51 0.06
CA LYS A 69 1.29 9.82 -0.22
C LYS A 69 2.26 9.13 0.75
N GLU A 70 1.85 8.91 1.99
CA GLU A 70 2.63 8.15 2.98
C GLU A 70 2.75 6.68 2.56
N VAL A 71 1.66 6.06 2.11
CA VAL A 71 1.68 4.69 1.54
C VAL A 71 2.59 4.64 0.32
N GLU A 72 2.43 5.55 -0.63
CA GLU A 72 3.26 5.59 -1.85
C GLU A 72 4.75 5.78 -1.55
N LYS A 73 5.09 6.46 -0.46
CA LYS A 73 6.47 6.72 -0.07
C LYS A 73 7.10 5.51 0.63
N GLU A 74 6.40 4.91 1.59
CA GLU A 74 6.94 3.85 2.45
C GLU A 74 6.81 2.46 1.79
N PHE A 75 5.79 2.24 0.96
CA PHE A 75 5.55 1.01 0.20
C PHE A 75 5.93 1.19 -1.27
N ASN A 76 7.08 1.84 -1.50
CA ASN A 76 7.59 2.11 -2.83
C ASN A 76 8.55 1.00 -3.27
N THR A 77 8.13 0.21 -4.24
CA THR A 77 8.94 -0.88 -4.81
C THR A 77 10.23 -0.38 -5.48
N GLU A 78 10.24 0.80 -6.10
CA GLU A 78 11.45 1.36 -6.71
C GLU A 78 12.49 1.77 -5.65
N LYS A 79 12.07 2.43 -4.57
CA LYS A 79 12.97 2.80 -3.45
C LYS A 79 13.46 1.59 -2.66
N LEU A 80 12.61 0.59 -2.45
CA LEU A 80 12.94 -0.55 -1.58
C LEU A 80 13.90 -1.54 -2.25
N TYR A 81 13.97 -1.59 -3.58
CA TYR A 81 14.82 -2.55 -4.29
C TYR A 81 15.76 -1.94 -5.33
N GLY A 82 15.73 -0.63 -5.58
CA GLY A 82 16.47 -0.03 -6.70
C GLY A 82 16.01 -0.55 -8.07
N PHE A 83 14.88 -1.27 -8.11
CA PHE A 83 14.30 -1.80 -9.33
C PHE A 83 13.53 -0.69 -10.04
N ARG A 84 14.04 -0.26 -11.19
CA ARG A 84 13.17 0.09 -12.32
C ARG A 84 12.44 -1.18 -12.74
N TYR A 85 11.38 -1.60 -12.06
CA TYR A 85 10.68 -2.83 -12.45
C TYR A 85 9.91 -2.55 -13.74
N LEU A 86 10.45 -3.06 -14.85
CA LEU A 86 9.74 -3.74 -15.92
C LEU A 86 8.25 -3.36 -16.04
N MET A 87 8.00 -2.11 -16.43
CA MET A 87 6.78 -1.74 -17.15
C MET A 87 6.84 -2.39 -18.53
N ARG A 88 6.62 -3.70 -18.58
CA ARG A 88 6.05 -4.44 -19.70
C ARG A 88 6.03 -5.92 -19.32
N THR A 89 4.86 -6.37 -18.94
CA THR A 89 4.24 -7.54 -19.57
C THR A 89 4.29 -7.34 -21.10
N GLU A 90 5.47 -7.43 -21.71
CA GLU A 90 5.59 -7.80 -23.11
C GLU A 90 5.23 -9.29 -23.12
N VAL A 91 3.93 -9.52 -23.31
CA VAL A 91 3.45 -10.76 -23.89
C VAL A 91 4.21 -10.89 -25.20
N PHE A 92 5.33 -11.60 -25.19
CA PHE A 92 5.87 -12.18 -26.40
C PHE A 92 4.82 -13.18 -26.86
N TYR A 93 3.83 -12.69 -27.61
CA TYR A 93 3.18 -13.52 -28.61
C TYR A 93 4.34 -14.02 -29.47
N ALA A 94 4.73 -15.27 -29.24
CA ALA A 94 5.60 -16.01 -30.13
C ALA A 94 4.82 -16.31 -31.42
N ASP A 95 4.48 -15.26 -32.17
CA ASP A 95 4.25 -15.36 -33.60
C ASP A 95 5.61 -15.29 -34.28
N SER A 96 6.29 -16.44 -34.36
CA SER A 96 7.25 -16.69 -35.44
C SER A 96 7.69 -18.16 -35.49
N LYS A 97 6.81 -19.05 -35.98
CA LYS A 97 6.99 -19.85 -37.21
C LYS A 97 6.07 -21.07 -37.24
#